data_AF-A0A956C191-F1
#
_entry.id   AF-A0A956C191-F1
#
_cell.length_a   1.000
_cell.length_b   1.000
_cell.length_c   1.000
_cell.angle_alpha   90.00
_cell.angle_beta   90.00
_cell.angle_gamma   90.00
#
_symmetry.space_group_name_H-M   'P 1'
#
loop_
_entity.id
_entity.type
_entity.pdbx_description
1 polymer ?
#
loop_
_entity_poly.entity_id
_entity_poly.type
_entity_poly.pdbx_seq_one_letter_code
_entity_poly.pdbx_strand_id
1 'polypeptide(L)'
;MNPATIIAVCAACTGFGTGVLAINLMRFPSKRRYGRHALALIGFSAAGYAVFDCFGALPGYSAEFRARAAEFNLAFSSTYIMGWILFDPSSSQQRASTPTRIGMSLLVIGLIVGLIPGVLYTRTIIERRVSWLDLLYYDAVPTTIGEIYFATYAGILAVWCIRFLVRRRAGDHRVGLFAIALGVQV
;
A
#
# COMPACT_ATOMS: atom_id res chain seq x y z
N MET A 1 18.50 -18.15 3.96
CA MET A 1 17.79 -16.86 3.77
C MET A 1 16.37 -17.05 4.30
N ASN A 2 15.86 -16.13 5.13
CA ASN A 2 14.52 -16.24 5.73
C ASN A 2 13.46 -16.29 4.60
N PRO A 3 12.51 -17.25 4.59
CA PRO A 3 11.47 -17.33 3.56
C PRO A 3 10.65 -16.03 3.41
N ALA A 4 10.43 -15.29 4.49
CA ALA A 4 9.76 -13.99 4.43
C ALA A 4 10.54 -12.98 3.57
N THR A 5 11.86 -12.96 3.65
CA THR A 5 12.71 -12.10 2.81
C THR A 5 12.63 -12.48 1.34
N ILE A 6 12.57 -13.78 1.01
CA ILE A 6 12.41 -14.24 -0.37
C ILE A 6 11.08 -13.71 -0.95
N ILE A 7 10.00 -13.88 -0.20
CA ILE A 7 8.66 -13.42 -0.61
C ILE A 7 8.65 -11.90 -0.82
N ALA A 8 9.22 -11.15 0.12
CA ALA A 8 9.30 -9.71 0.04
C ALA A 8 10.15 -9.24 -1.16
N VAL A 9 11.28 -9.88 -1.45
CA VAL A 9 12.10 -9.58 -2.64
C VAL A 9 11.33 -9.89 -3.94
N CYS A 10 10.67 -11.04 -4.04
CA CYS A 10 9.85 -11.39 -5.20
C CYS A 10 8.70 -10.39 -5.41
N ALA A 11 8.03 -9.98 -4.31
CA ALA A 11 6.99 -8.96 -4.35
C ALA A 11 7.55 -7.60 -4.79
N ALA A 12 8.74 -7.21 -4.30
CA ALA A 12 9.41 -5.99 -4.68
C ALA A 12 9.74 -5.96 -6.19
N CYS A 13 10.31 -7.05 -6.71
CA CYS A 13 10.59 -7.20 -8.14
C CYS A 13 9.30 -7.12 -8.98
N THR A 14 8.21 -7.74 -8.52
CA THR A 14 6.91 -7.72 -9.21
C THR A 14 6.31 -6.31 -9.24
N GLY A 15 6.33 -5.61 -8.10
CA GLY A 15 5.89 -4.22 -8.01
C GLY A 15 6.73 -3.30 -8.90
N PHE A 16 8.06 -3.44 -8.86
CA PHE A 16 8.97 -2.64 -9.67
C PHE A 16 8.77 -2.89 -11.16
N GLY A 17 8.66 -4.16 -11.57
CA GLY A 17 8.36 -4.54 -12.95
C GLY A 17 7.03 -3.94 -13.43
N THR A 18 5.99 -3.99 -12.59
CA THR A 18 4.69 -3.36 -12.86
C THR A 18 4.82 -1.86 -13.06
N GLY A 19 5.58 -1.17 -12.19
CA GLY A 19 5.84 0.26 -12.28
C GLY A 19 6.57 0.65 -13.58
N VAL A 20 7.64 -0.08 -13.92
CA VAL A 20 8.42 0.12 -15.14
C VAL A 20 7.58 -0.13 -16.40
N LEU A 21 6.81 -1.21 -16.44
CA LEU A 21 5.89 -1.49 -17.55
C LEU A 21 4.86 -0.38 -17.70
N ALA A 22 4.26 0.07 -16.59
CA ALA A 22 3.28 1.16 -16.61
C ALA A 22 3.87 2.46 -17.17
N ILE A 23 5.09 2.84 -16.79
CA ILE A 23 5.81 4.00 -17.36
C ILE A 23 6.08 3.81 -18.85
N ASN A 24 6.60 2.65 -19.27
CA ASN A 24 6.88 2.39 -20.68
C ASN A 24 5.61 2.47 -21.54
N LEU A 25 4.49 1.97 -21.01
CA LEU A 25 3.19 2.07 -21.67
C LEU A 25 2.69 3.51 -21.79
N MET A 26 3.19 4.47 -21.01
CA MET A 26 2.83 5.89 -21.15
C MET A 26 3.31 6.49 -22.48
N ARG A 27 4.33 5.90 -23.12
CA ARG A 27 4.86 6.37 -24.41
C ARG A 27 3.87 6.23 -25.56
N PHE A 28 2.86 5.35 -25.43
CA PHE A 28 1.84 5.16 -26.45
C PHE A 28 0.65 6.11 -26.25
N PRO A 29 0.21 6.86 -27.26
CA PRO A 29 -0.96 7.72 -27.14
C PRO A 29 -2.22 6.90 -26.83
N SER A 30 -2.85 7.18 -25.71
CA SER A 30 -4.10 6.52 -25.29
C SER A 30 -4.95 7.46 -24.47
N LYS A 31 -6.27 7.34 -24.63
CA LYS A 31 -7.28 8.03 -23.81
C LYS A 31 -7.21 7.65 -22.32
N ARG A 32 -6.45 6.61 -21.94
CA ARG A 32 -6.29 6.11 -20.56
C ARG A 32 -4.97 6.56 -19.89
N ARG A 33 -4.42 7.72 -20.27
CA ARG A 33 -3.14 8.22 -19.76
C ARG A 33 -3.10 8.35 -18.23
N TYR A 34 -4.18 8.83 -17.60
CA TYR A 34 -4.28 8.97 -16.14
C TYR A 34 -4.21 7.62 -15.40
N GLY A 35 -4.91 6.60 -15.90
CA GLY A 35 -4.87 5.25 -15.30
C GLY A 35 -3.48 4.62 -15.33
N ARG A 36 -2.62 4.97 -16.31
CA ARG A 36 -1.24 4.49 -16.34
C ARG A 36 -0.34 5.12 -15.27
N HIS A 37 -0.57 6.39 -14.93
CA HIS A 37 0.18 7.06 -13.85
C HIS A 37 -0.19 6.47 -12.49
N ALA A 38 -1.49 6.23 -12.29
CA ALA A 38 -1.98 5.53 -11.12
C ALA A 38 -1.41 4.10 -11.03
N LEU A 39 -1.35 3.36 -12.14
CA LEU A 39 -0.76 2.02 -12.16
C LEU A 39 0.74 2.02 -11.86
N ALA A 40 1.48 3.00 -12.38
CA ALA A 40 2.89 3.17 -12.04
C ALA A 40 3.07 3.46 -10.55
N LEU A 41 2.23 4.33 -9.99
CA LEU A 41 2.23 4.66 -8.57
C LEU A 41 1.96 3.42 -7.70
N ILE A 42 0.96 2.60 -8.06
CA ILE A 42 0.66 1.32 -7.41
C ILE A 42 1.88 0.39 -7.47
N GLY A 43 2.50 0.21 -8.63
CA GLY A 43 3.66 -0.67 -8.79
C GLY A 43 4.87 -0.24 -7.94
N PHE A 44 5.30 1.02 -8.05
CA PHE A 44 6.46 1.50 -7.30
C PHE A 44 6.21 1.58 -5.80
N SER A 45 4.99 1.90 -5.36
CA SER A 45 4.67 1.90 -3.94
C SER A 45 4.63 0.50 -3.34
N ALA A 46 4.08 -0.49 -4.06
CA ALA A 46 4.16 -1.89 -3.66
C ALA A 46 5.62 -2.36 -3.56
N ALA A 47 6.46 -1.95 -4.52
CA ALA A 47 7.88 -2.27 -4.49
C ALA A 47 8.60 -1.66 -3.29
N GLY A 48 8.37 -0.38 -3.02
CA GLY A 48 8.91 0.32 -1.86
C GLY A 48 8.50 -0.35 -0.55
N TYR A 49 7.20 -0.63 -0.38
CA TYR A 49 6.69 -1.36 0.78
C TYR A 49 7.41 -2.69 0.96
N ALA A 50 7.49 -3.52 -0.07
CA ALA A 50 8.11 -4.84 0.02
C ALA A 50 9.63 -4.77 0.33
N VAL A 51 10.34 -3.74 -0.17
CA VAL A 51 11.75 -3.51 0.18
C VAL A 51 11.90 -3.19 1.66
N PHE A 52 11.08 -2.29 2.20
CA PHE A 52 11.19 -1.91 3.60
C PHE A 52 10.69 -3.01 4.56
N ASP A 53 9.71 -3.80 4.14
CA ASP A 53 9.24 -4.99 4.85
C ASP A 53 10.33 -6.07 5.00
N CYS A 54 11.25 -6.20 4.03
CA CYS A 54 12.41 -7.09 4.16
C CYS A 54 13.22 -6.81 5.43
N PHE A 55 13.34 -5.55 5.84
CA PHE A 55 14.09 -5.17 7.03
C PHE A 55 13.39 -5.58 8.33
N GLY A 56 12.07 -5.81 8.31
CA GLY A 56 11.33 -6.42 9.41
C GLY A 56 11.65 -7.91 9.60
N ALA A 57 12.07 -8.60 8.54
CA ALA A 57 12.34 -10.05 8.54
C ALA A 57 13.83 -10.43 8.72
N LEU A 58 14.75 -9.51 8.47
CA LEU A 58 16.19 -9.76 8.58
C LEU A 58 16.70 -9.48 10.01
N PRO A 59 17.54 -10.36 10.61
CA PRO A 59 18.19 -10.09 11.89
C PRO A 59 19.32 -9.05 11.74
N GLY A 60 19.74 -8.42 12.84
CA GLY A 60 20.93 -7.55 12.88
C GLY A 60 20.72 -6.04 12.68
N TYR A 61 19.52 -5.60 12.30
CA TYR A 61 19.19 -4.16 12.23
C TYR A 61 18.80 -3.58 13.59
N SER A 62 19.19 -2.34 13.84
CA SER A 62 18.85 -1.61 15.07
C SER A 62 17.34 -1.36 15.18
N ALA A 63 16.85 -1.23 16.41
CA ALA A 63 15.44 -0.94 16.68
C ALA A 63 14.98 0.37 16.02
N GLU A 64 15.83 1.39 16.03
CA GLU A 64 15.56 2.67 15.35
C GLU A 64 15.40 2.48 13.84
N PHE A 65 16.28 1.72 13.20
CA PHE A 65 16.18 1.46 11.77
C PHE A 65 14.90 0.70 11.40
N ARG A 66 14.49 -0.28 12.21
CA ARG A 66 13.24 -1.03 11.99
C ARG A 66 12.01 -0.16 12.16
N ALA A 67 11.97 0.69 13.18
CA ALA A 67 10.90 1.66 13.36
C ALA A 67 10.80 2.59 12.14
N ARG A 68 11.95 3.05 11.61
CA ARG A 68 11.98 3.86 10.39
C ARG A 68 11.51 3.11 9.15
N ALA A 69 11.92 1.86 8.98
CA ALA A 69 11.44 1.04 7.88
C ALA A 69 9.91 0.85 7.95
N ALA A 70 9.36 0.65 9.15
CA ALA A 70 7.91 0.55 9.36
C ALA A 70 7.17 1.86 9.06
N GLU A 71 7.74 3.02 9.40
CA GLU A 71 7.22 4.33 9.00
C GLU A 71 7.19 4.51 7.48
N PHE A 72 8.28 4.15 6.79
CA PHE A 72 8.31 4.15 5.33
C PHE A 72 7.29 3.18 4.73
N ASN A 73 7.10 2.00 5.32
CA ASN A 73 6.05 1.07 4.91
C ASN A 73 4.67 1.75 4.93
N LEU A 74 4.35 2.52 5.97
CA LEU A 74 3.09 3.26 6.03
C LEU A 74 2.99 4.36 4.96
N ALA A 75 4.09 5.06 4.67
CA ALA A 75 4.14 6.04 3.59
C ALA A 75 3.88 5.40 2.22
N PHE A 76 4.54 4.27 1.93
CA PHE A 76 4.32 3.53 0.69
C PHE A 76 2.93 2.92 0.62
N SER A 77 2.41 2.36 1.71
CA SER A 77 1.07 1.78 1.75
C SER A 77 -0.02 2.85 1.55
N SER A 78 0.19 4.08 2.06
CA SER A 78 -0.68 5.23 1.79
C SER A 78 -0.70 5.58 0.31
N THR A 79 0.48 5.67 -0.27
CA THR A 79 0.67 5.97 -1.70
C THR A 79 0.07 4.88 -2.58
N TYR A 80 0.15 3.62 -2.17
CA TYR A 80 -0.43 2.47 -2.83
C TYR A 80 -1.96 2.57 -2.89
N ILE A 81 -2.61 2.86 -1.76
CA ILE A 81 -4.07 3.07 -1.73
C ILE A 81 -4.46 4.28 -2.57
N MET A 82 -3.73 5.39 -2.46
CA MET A 82 -3.98 6.58 -3.30
C MET A 82 -3.91 6.22 -4.78
N GLY A 83 -2.92 5.41 -5.18
CA GLY A 83 -2.80 4.88 -6.54
C GLY A 83 -4.05 4.13 -6.97
N TRP A 84 -4.58 3.24 -6.13
CA TRP A 84 -5.84 2.55 -6.42
C TRP A 84 -7.04 3.51 -6.53
N ILE A 85 -7.18 4.46 -5.61
CA ILE A 85 -8.26 5.47 -5.66
C ILE A 85 -8.21 6.26 -6.98
N LEU A 86 -7.02 6.66 -7.41
CA LEU A 86 -6.80 7.39 -8.67
C LEU A 86 -6.96 6.50 -9.90
N PHE A 87 -6.71 5.19 -9.77
CA PHE A 87 -6.94 4.21 -10.83
C PHE A 87 -8.43 3.97 -11.07
N ASP A 88 -9.29 4.20 -10.08
CA ASP A 88 -10.73 4.05 -10.21
C ASP A 88 -11.29 4.97 -11.33
N PRO A 89 -11.89 4.42 -12.40
CA PRO A 89 -12.49 5.20 -13.49
C PRO A 89 -13.63 6.13 -13.06
N SER A 90 -14.23 5.91 -11.88
CA SER A 90 -15.25 6.80 -11.32
C SER A 90 -14.66 8.10 -10.76
N SER A 91 -13.37 8.10 -10.43
CA SER A 91 -12.66 9.28 -9.92
C SER A 91 -12.40 10.34 -11.00
N SER A 92 -12.45 9.96 -12.30
CA SER A 92 -12.24 10.86 -13.43
C SER A 92 -13.49 11.60 -13.90
N GLN A 93 -14.66 11.35 -13.30
CA GLN A 93 -15.87 12.17 -13.55
C GLN A 93 -15.78 13.47 -12.75
N GLN A 94 -16.23 14.57 -13.35
CA GLN A 94 -15.83 15.98 -13.12
C GLN A 94 -15.78 16.53 -11.67
N ARG A 95 -16.20 15.78 -10.64
CA ARG A 95 -15.97 16.12 -9.22
C ARG A 95 -15.74 14.86 -8.39
N ALA A 96 -14.55 14.74 -7.78
CA ALA A 96 -14.28 13.72 -6.77
C ALA A 96 -15.33 13.82 -5.65
N SER A 97 -15.95 12.69 -5.29
CA SER A 97 -16.95 12.64 -4.21
C SER A 97 -16.33 13.02 -2.86
N THR A 98 -17.13 13.56 -1.94
CA THR A 98 -16.68 13.95 -0.59
C THR A 98 -15.90 12.83 0.13
N PRO A 99 -16.38 11.55 0.13
CA PRO A 99 -15.61 10.45 0.74
C PRO A 99 -14.26 10.22 0.09
N THR A 100 -14.16 10.42 -1.24
CA THR A 100 -12.90 10.29 -1.98
C THR A 100 -11.92 11.38 -1.57
N ARG A 101 -12.39 12.63 -1.45
CA ARG A 101 -11.55 13.75 -1.01
C ARG A 101 -11.05 13.55 0.41
N ILE A 102 -11.95 13.21 1.34
CA ILE A 102 -11.59 12.95 2.73
C ILE A 102 -10.57 11.81 2.82
N GLY A 103 -10.83 10.68 2.15
CA GLY A 103 -9.91 9.55 2.12
C GLY A 103 -8.53 9.94 1.56
N MET A 104 -8.48 10.65 0.43
CA MET A 104 -7.22 11.14 -0.15
C MET A 104 -6.48 12.09 0.78
N SER A 105 -7.18 13.04 1.42
CA SER A 105 -6.55 13.96 2.39
C SER A 105 -5.97 13.22 3.59
N LEU A 106 -6.70 12.25 4.14
CA LEU A 106 -6.22 11.42 5.25
C LEU A 106 -5.01 10.56 4.86
N LEU A 107 -4.98 10.03 3.64
CA LEU A 107 -3.82 9.29 3.11
C LEU A 107 -2.61 10.21 2.87
N VAL A 108 -2.81 11.45 2.42
CA VAL A 108 -1.74 12.45 2.28
C VAL A 108 -1.17 12.83 3.66
N ILE A 109 -2.04 13.06 4.64
CA ILE A 109 -1.61 13.30 6.02
C ILE A 109 -0.81 12.09 6.52
N GLY A 110 -1.31 10.88 6.29
CA GLY A 110 -0.62 9.64 6.62
C GLY A 110 0.75 9.49 5.97
N LEU A 111 0.86 9.81 4.68
CA LEU A 111 2.12 9.85 3.94
C LEU A 111 3.11 10.82 4.59
N ILE A 112 2.67 12.05 4.88
CA ILE A 112 3.54 13.07 5.51
C ILE A 112 3.98 12.61 6.89
N VAL A 113 3.03 12.15 7.72
CA VAL A 113 3.29 11.71 9.09
C VAL A 113 4.20 10.47 9.10
N GLY A 114 4.06 9.56 8.13
CA GLY A 114 4.93 8.40 7.94
C GLY A 114 6.36 8.74 7.51
N LEU A 115 6.66 10.00 7.19
CA LEU A 115 8.03 10.46 6.97
C LEU A 115 8.65 11.07 8.25
N ILE A 116 7.86 11.30 9.30
CA ILE A 116 8.31 11.95 10.54
C ILE A 116 8.73 10.89 11.58
N PRO A 117 10.00 10.89 12.04
CA PRO A 117 10.50 9.95 13.04
C PRO A 117 9.71 9.95 14.34
N GLY A 118 9.40 8.76 14.83
CA GLY A 118 8.88 8.54 16.19
C GLY A 118 7.43 8.96 16.37
N VAL A 119 6.73 9.35 15.30
CA VAL A 119 5.33 9.78 15.39
C VAL A 119 4.39 8.58 15.37
N LEU A 120 4.59 7.64 14.45
CA LEU A 120 3.70 6.48 14.27
C LEU A 120 4.14 5.25 15.05
N TYR A 121 5.45 5.09 15.22
CA TYR A 121 6.03 3.95 15.91
C TYR A 121 6.96 4.39 17.03
N THR A 122 6.93 3.63 18.12
CA THR A 122 7.93 3.71 19.18
C THR A 122 9.22 3.03 18.73
N ARG A 123 10.31 3.24 19.48
CA ARG A 123 11.58 2.53 19.28
C ARG A 123 11.60 1.13 19.91
N THR A 124 10.46 0.68 20.44
CA THR A 124 10.33 -0.65 21.04
C THR A 124 9.99 -1.65 19.94
N ILE A 125 10.75 -2.75 19.88
CA ILE A 125 10.54 -3.84 18.93
C ILE A 125 10.04 -5.07 19.69
N ILE A 126 9.01 -5.72 19.18
CA ILE A 126 8.48 -6.99 19.67
C ILE A 126 8.82 -8.08 18.66
N GLU A 127 9.36 -9.18 19.16
CA GLU A 127 9.55 -10.39 18.37
C GLU A 127 8.23 -11.15 18.26
N ARG A 128 7.77 -11.40 17.03
CA ARG A 128 6.61 -12.23 16.76
C ARG A 128 7.03 -13.49 16.03
N ARG A 129 6.86 -14.63 16.69
CA ARG A 129 7.09 -15.94 16.09
C ARG A 129 5.80 -16.51 15.50
N VAL A 130 5.83 -16.79 14.21
CA VAL A 130 4.75 -17.46 13.48
C VAL A 130 5.16 -18.93 13.32
N SER A 131 4.80 -19.75 14.30
CA SER A 131 5.29 -21.13 14.45
C SER A 131 4.97 -22.05 13.28
N TRP A 132 3.83 -21.86 12.61
CA TRP A 132 3.40 -22.69 11.48
C TRP A 132 4.17 -22.45 10.17
N LEU A 133 4.89 -21.33 10.06
CA LEU A 133 5.84 -21.07 8.96
C LEU A 133 7.30 -21.06 9.42
N ASP A 134 7.54 -21.31 10.72
CA ASP A 134 8.82 -21.09 11.41
C ASP A 134 9.44 -19.71 11.09
N LEU A 135 8.58 -18.68 11.03
CA LEU A 135 9.00 -17.30 10.74
C LEU A 135 9.13 -16.49 12.02
N LEU A 136 10.14 -15.64 12.05
CA LEU A 136 10.35 -14.63 13.09
C LEU A 136 10.25 -13.24 12.46
N TYR A 137 9.38 -12.41 13.01
CA TYR A 137 9.19 -11.02 12.63
C TYR A 137 9.58 -10.10 13.78
N TYR A 138 10.06 -8.93 13.43
CA TYR A 138 10.42 -7.87 14.37
C TYR A 138 9.53 -6.66 14.11
N ASP A 139 8.50 -6.50 14.92
CA ASP A 139 7.51 -5.43 14.75
C ASP A 139 7.81 -4.26 15.65
N ALA A 140 7.78 -3.05 15.10
CA ALA A 140 7.78 -1.83 15.91
C ALA A 140 6.41 -1.63 16.56
N VAL A 141 6.41 -1.27 17.86
CA VAL A 141 5.16 -1.01 18.59
C VAL A 141 4.60 0.36 18.17
N PRO A 142 3.33 0.45 17.76
CA PRO A 142 2.74 1.72 17.37
C PRO A 142 2.63 2.67 18.57
N THR A 143 2.70 3.98 18.32
CA THR A 143 2.28 4.99 19.29
C THR A 143 0.74 5.08 19.28
N THR A 144 0.14 5.82 20.23
CA THR A 144 -1.31 6.11 20.19
C THR A 144 -1.72 6.80 18.89
N ILE A 145 -0.89 7.69 18.35
CA ILE A 145 -1.12 8.34 17.06
C ILE A 145 -1.07 7.29 15.94
N GLY A 146 -0.09 6.38 16.01
CA GLY A 146 0.02 5.22 15.12
C GLY A 146 -1.24 4.36 15.12
N GLU A 147 -1.76 4.00 16.30
CA GLU A 147 -2.98 3.19 16.45
C GLU A 147 -4.21 3.87 15.82
N ILE A 148 -4.41 5.17 16.10
CA ILE A 148 -5.49 5.97 15.48
C ILE A 148 -5.32 5.98 13.95
N TYR A 149 -4.09 6.12 13.48
CA TYR A 149 -3.79 6.13 12.07
C TYR A 149 -4.08 4.75 11.43
N PHE A 150 -3.72 3.64 12.07
CA PHE A 150 -4.09 2.30 11.60
C PHE A 150 -5.59 2.09 11.52
N ALA A 151 -6.34 2.53 12.53
CA ALA A 151 -7.80 2.46 12.52
C ALA A 151 -8.39 3.28 11.34
N THR A 152 -7.85 4.47 11.11
CA THR A 152 -8.22 5.33 9.98
C THR A 152 -7.90 4.65 8.65
N TYR A 153 -6.71 4.07 8.53
CA TYR A 153 -6.24 3.35 7.35
C TYR A 153 -7.13 2.13 7.03
N ALA A 154 -7.45 1.32 8.04
CA ALA A 154 -8.37 0.20 7.93
C ALA A 154 -9.78 0.64 7.51
N GLY A 155 -10.27 1.75 8.08
CA GLY A 155 -11.56 2.34 7.70
C GLY A 155 -11.60 2.78 6.24
N ILE A 156 -10.55 3.46 5.75
CA ILE A 156 -10.43 3.87 4.35
C ILE A 156 -10.45 2.63 3.44
N LEU A 157 -9.64 1.62 3.73
CA LEU A 157 -9.63 0.35 2.99
C LEU A 157 -11.00 -0.31 2.95
N ALA A 158 -11.67 -0.43 4.10
CA ALA A 158 -12.99 -1.03 4.19
C ALA A 158 -14.02 -0.29 3.32
N VAL A 159 -14.04 1.05 3.39
CA VAL A 159 -14.94 1.88 2.56
C VAL A 159 -14.68 1.64 1.07
N TRP A 160 -13.42 1.61 0.64
CA TRP A 160 -13.08 1.38 -0.76
C TRP A 160 -13.38 -0.04 -1.23
N CYS A 161 -13.09 -1.04 -0.42
CA CYS A 161 -13.47 -2.44 -0.67
C CYS A 161 -14.99 -2.58 -0.80
N ILE A 162 -15.79 -1.99 0.10
CA ILE A 162 -17.26 -2.01 0.02
C ILE A 162 -17.74 -1.33 -1.26
N ARG A 163 -17.25 -0.12 -1.57
CA ARG A 163 -17.62 0.60 -2.80
C ARG A 163 -17.32 -0.22 -4.06
N PHE A 164 -16.18 -0.90 -4.07
CA PHE A 164 -15.81 -1.81 -5.15
C PHE A 164 -16.78 -3.00 -5.25
N LEU A 165 -17.06 -3.68 -4.14
CA LEU A 165 -17.97 -4.84 -4.12
C LEU A 165 -19.39 -4.47 -4.57
N VAL A 166 -19.89 -3.31 -4.14
CA VAL A 166 -21.20 -2.78 -4.57
C VAL A 166 -21.22 -2.54 -6.08
N ARG A 167 -20.18 -1.93 -6.65
CA ARG A 167 -20.10 -1.69 -8.11
C ARG A 167 -19.95 -2.97 -8.91
N ARG A 168 -19.20 -3.94 -8.40
CA ARG A 168 -19.12 -5.28 -8.99
C ARG A 168 -20.49 -5.94 -9.02
N ARG A 169 -21.24 -5.90 -7.92
CA ARG A 169 -22.62 -6.42 -7.87
C ARG A 169 -23.55 -5.72 -8.85
N ALA A 170 -23.31 -4.44 -9.13
CA ALA A 170 -24.03 -3.68 -10.16
C ALA A 170 -23.58 -3.96 -11.61
N GLY A 171 -22.65 -4.90 -11.84
CA GLY A 171 -22.22 -5.31 -13.18
C GLY A 171 -21.22 -4.36 -13.85
N ASP A 172 -20.51 -3.51 -13.10
CA ASP A 172 -19.54 -2.60 -13.69
C ASP A 172 -18.28 -3.36 -14.18
N HIS A 173 -18.15 -3.59 -15.49
CA HIS A 173 -16.98 -4.28 -16.05
C HIS A 173 -15.65 -3.54 -15.86
N ARG A 174 -15.68 -2.26 -15.46
CA ARG A 174 -14.47 -1.44 -15.31
C ARG A 174 -13.72 -1.72 -14.01
N VAL A 175 -14.29 -2.50 -13.09
CA VAL A 175 -13.62 -2.93 -11.85
C VAL A 175 -12.79 -4.22 -12.00
N GLY A 176 -12.66 -4.79 -13.20
CA GLY A 176 -11.95 -6.07 -13.43
C GLY A 176 -10.51 -6.12 -12.88
N LEU A 177 -9.71 -5.06 -13.03
CA LEU A 177 -8.32 -5.07 -12.53
C LEU A 177 -8.23 -5.08 -10.99
N PHE A 178 -9.17 -4.43 -10.32
CA PHE A 178 -9.30 -4.48 -8.86
C PHE A 178 -9.78 -5.87 -8.40
N ALA A 179 -10.64 -6.53 -9.17
CA ALA A 179 -11.06 -7.91 -8.87
C ALA A 179 -9.88 -8.88 -8.92
N ILE A 180 -9.02 -8.75 -9.94
CA ILE A 180 -7.77 -9.52 -10.05
C ILE A 180 -6.85 -9.22 -8.85
N ALA A 181 -6.65 -7.95 -8.51
CA ALA A 181 -5.78 -7.56 -7.40
C ALA A 181 -6.27 -8.06 -6.03
N LEU A 182 -7.59 -8.21 -5.85
CA LEU A 182 -8.20 -8.78 -4.64
C LEU A 182 -8.33 -10.32 -4.69
N GLY A 183 -7.84 -10.97 -5.76
CA GLY A 183 -7.92 -12.42 -5.93
C GLY A 183 -9.34 -12.96 -6.14
N VAL A 184 -10.28 -12.09 -6.50
CA VAL A 184 -11.68 -12.47 -6.72
C VAL A 184 -11.87 -12.74 -8.21
N GLN A 185 -12.04 -14.02 -8.58
CA GLN A 185 -12.18 -14.51 -9.97
C GLN A 185 -13.03 -13.56 -10.83
N VAL A 186 -12.52 -13.21 -12.02
CA VAL A 186 -13.16 -12.34 -13.03
C VAL A 186 -14.08 -13.16 -13.91
#